data_AF-A0A2D7NH05-F1
#
_entry.id   AF-A0A2D7NH05-F1
#
_cell.length_a   1.000
_cell.length_b   1.000
_cell.length_c   1.000
_cell.angle_alpha   90.00
_cell.angle_beta   90.00
_cell.angle_gamma   90.00
#
_symmetry.space_group_name_H-M   'P 1'
#
loop_
_entity.id
_entity.type
_entity.pdbx_description
1 polymer ?
#
loop_
_entity_poly.entity_id
_entity_poly.type
_entity_poly.pdbx_seq_one_letter_code
_entity_poly.pdbx_strand_id
1 'polypeptide(L)'
;MCTSVKASPFLLIPRSRFLGGPAEYRPFTIALELHQNRHIRSAYLNVLRCRNAGVMFWGVSTENSWRAAYMNPFHHGCCAVLALVAASTPLLGDVCTADFDGDGEVDGADLTTLLARWGTCPSPCESDLDGNGVTDGADITLLLSAWGECEAPCLDTEPFTYVVIPDTQYMTSYSTGQIPEMFYRQTEWIAQNVENLNIRFVSHLGDIVDLGWINAQWNIANQAMTTLDGVVPYGLTFGNHDADDAVWGRSDIVYNQYFPRDRYAGNAWYGDGYPAGKNTNSYQYFEAGCEQYLVMHLQWDPPADVRAWADGVLAANPEQRVIISTHESPGNYVLWNEVLTKHDNVFLIVSGHEGSRERYLELTNDFGNRVPSILTDYQWDNPNHGMLRYYTFEPGSNAVTATTYATWSDFYEEDASSAFTFSVPFGDGTNACADQGSEPYGNGAIQLPGRLEAEYYDVGCNGYAYSDLDNINEGGQFRNDGVDVEIAYDDVQGYNIGWLRDGEWINYTIEVAESRSYALDLRVASAGNGSIMRLTIDGTDLAGPIAIDPTGTWQSWTTLTVPEVFLNEGVHELRLEIDDGDFNLNYIDVQ
;
A
#
# COMPACT_ATOMS: atom_id res chain seq x y z
N MET A 1 24.07 20.79 42.80
CA MET A 1 25.15 21.80 42.65
C MET A 1 25.30 22.08 41.17
N CYS A 2 24.77 23.19 40.68
CA CYS A 2 24.99 23.65 39.30
C CYS A 2 26.13 24.66 39.30
N THR A 3 27.18 24.41 38.53
CA THR A 3 28.25 25.38 38.26
C THR A 3 28.11 25.94 36.85
N SER A 4 28.03 27.27 36.79
CA SER A 4 27.97 28.12 35.61
C SER A 4 29.23 28.05 34.74
N VAL A 5 29.09 28.20 33.42
CA VAL A 5 30.19 28.63 32.53
C VAL A 5 29.85 30.01 31.94
N LYS A 6 30.84 30.91 32.00
CA LYS A 6 30.80 32.33 31.68
C LYS A 6 30.64 32.61 30.19
N ALA A 7 29.86 33.65 29.85
CA ALA A 7 29.88 34.31 28.55
C ALA A 7 30.97 35.39 28.48
N SER A 8 31.60 35.54 27.31
CA SER A 8 32.51 36.63 26.92
C SER A 8 32.02 37.30 25.61
N PRO A 9 32.44 38.54 25.31
CA PRO A 9 31.53 39.58 24.82
C PRO A 9 31.47 39.76 23.30
N PHE A 10 30.36 40.39 22.87
CA PHE A 10 30.05 40.85 21.51
C PHE A 10 31.18 41.64 20.83
N LEU A 11 31.49 41.27 19.58
CA LEU A 11 32.30 42.08 18.65
C LEU A 11 31.38 43.07 17.91
N LEU A 12 31.50 44.36 18.21
CA LEU A 12 30.88 45.45 17.46
C LEU A 12 31.76 45.81 16.25
N ILE A 13 31.22 45.77 15.03
CA ILE A 13 31.87 46.33 13.82
C ILE A 13 31.14 47.63 13.40
N PRO A 14 31.85 48.72 13.02
CA PRO A 14 31.26 50.05 12.87
C PRO A 14 30.57 50.29 11.52
N ARG A 15 29.57 51.19 11.54
CA ARG A 15 28.82 51.70 10.37
C ARG A 15 29.75 52.39 9.36
N SER A 16 29.84 51.88 8.14
CA SER A 16 30.27 52.65 6.96
C SER A 16 29.09 52.90 6.01
N ARG A 17 29.00 54.15 5.54
CA ARG A 17 27.97 54.66 4.63
C ARG A 17 28.18 54.11 3.21
N PHE A 18 27.14 53.58 2.58
CA PHE A 18 27.04 53.50 1.13
C PHE A 18 25.76 54.19 0.67
N LEU A 19 25.95 55.18 -0.20
CA LEU A 19 24.92 55.96 -0.91
C LEU A 19 24.58 55.25 -2.23
N GLY A 20 23.27 55.19 -2.54
CA GLY A 20 22.63 55.10 -3.86
C GLY A 20 23.20 54.20 -4.97
N GLY A 21 22.52 53.07 -5.25
CA GLY A 21 22.62 52.25 -6.47
C GLY A 21 21.68 51.01 -6.38
N PRO A 22 21.19 50.43 -7.50
CA PRO A 22 20.29 49.28 -7.46
C PRO A 22 21.00 48.02 -6.95
N ALA A 23 20.25 47.13 -6.30
CA ALA A 23 20.76 46.02 -5.51
C ALA A 23 21.57 44.98 -6.34
N GLU A 24 22.85 44.79 -6.01
CA GLU A 24 23.63 43.60 -6.37
C GLU A 24 23.52 42.55 -5.25
N TYR A 25 23.13 41.32 -5.60
CA TYR A 25 23.23 40.16 -4.72
C TYR A 25 24.70 39.77 -4.55
N ARG A 26 25.19 39.70 -3.31
CA ARG A 26 26.48 39.04 -3.00
C ARG A 26 26.33 38.19 -1.73
N PRO A 27 26.42 36.86 -1.82
CA PRO A 27 26.51 36.01 -0.63
C PRO A 27 27.90 36.17 0.00
N PHE A 28 27.97 36.19 1.33
CA PHE A 28 29.22 36.01 2.08
C PHE A 28 29.04 34.85 3.05
N THR A 29 29.99 33.93 3.04
CA THR A 29 30.01 32.71 3.86
C THR A 29 30.78 32.97 5.15
N ILE A 30 30.22 32.62 6.31
CA ILE A 30 30.95 32.51 7.57
C ILE A 30 30.89 31.05 7.99
N ALA A 31 32.05 30.38 8.07
CA ALA A 31 32.17 29.03 8.61
C ALA A 31 32.29 29.10 10.14
N LEU A 32 31.49 28.31 10.85
CA LEU A 32 31.63 28.08 12.29
C LEU A 32 32.08 26.63 12.50
N GLU A 33 33.26 26.43 13.10
CA GLU A 33 33.75 25.12 13.52
C GLU A 33 33.19 24.78 14.91
N LEU A 34 32.47 23.66 15.00
CA LEU A 34 32.11 23.02 16.26
C LEU A 34 32.95 21.74 16.41
N HIS A 35 33.85 21.73 17.39
CA HIS A 35 34.63 20.54 17.74
C HIS A 35 33.87 19.69 18.75
N GLN A 36 33.33 18.55 18.31
CA GLN A 36 33.40 17.26 19.02
C GLN A 36 32.98 16.09 18.09
N ASN A 37 33.96 15.23 17.80
CA ASN A 37 33.97 13.90 17.17
C ASN A 37 32.88 13.47 16.15
N ARG A 38 33.28 13.62 14.87
CA ARG A 38 33.08 12.77 13.67
C ARG A 38 31.64 12.34 13.30
N HIS A 39 30.90 13.25 12.68
CA HIS A 39 30.46 13.19 11.27
C HIS A 39 30.19 14.64 10.82
N ILE A 40 30.75 15.07 9.69
CA ILE A 40 30.66 16.46 9.21
C ILE A 40 29.30 16.65 8.53
N ARG A 41 28.44 17.53 9.05
CA ARG A 41 27.30 18.10 8.30
C ARG A 41 27.47 19.62 8.24
N SER A 42 27.51 20.17 7.04
CA SER A 42 27.61 21.61 6.81
C SER A 42 26.24 22.26 7.05
N ALA A 43 26.18 23.30 7.90
CA ALA A 43 24.97 24.13 8.06
C ALA A 43 25.15 25.46 7.33
N TYR A 44 24.13 25.89 6.57
CA TYR A 44 24.15 27.14 5.80
C TYR A 44 23.31 28.21 6.50
N LEU A 45 23.86 29.43 6.65
CA LEU A 45 23.17 30.58 7.22
C LEU A 45 22.91 31.63 6.12
N ASN A 46 21.64 31.86 5.76
CA ASN A 46 21.24 32.93 4.84
C ASN A 46 20.56 34.06 5.62
N VAL A 47 21.04 35.30 5.45
CA VAL A 47 20.48 36.49 6.12
C VAL A 47 19.76 37.37 5.11
N LEU A 48 18.44 37.52 5.24
CA LEU A 48 17.61 38.43 4.46
C LEU A 48 17.34 39.73 5.24
N ARG A 49 17.45 40.89 4.58
CA ARG A 49 17.20 42.20 5.18
C ARG A 49 16.17 42.99 4.37
N CYS A 50 14.92 43.04 4.83
CA CYS A 50 13.89 43.90 4.24
C CYS A 50 13.98 45.34 4.77
N ARG A 51 13.91 46.34 3.87
CA ARG A 51 13.81 47.76 4.25
C ARG A 51 12.34 48.13 4.48
N ASN A 52 11.88 48.08 5.73
CA ASN A 52 10.92 49.01 6.37
C ASN A 52 10.18 48.46 7.60
N ALA A 53 10.55 47.28 8.11
CA ALA A 53 10.20 46.86 9.45
C ALA A 53 11.46 46.31 10.13
N GLY A 54 11.73 46.67 11.38
CA GLY A 54 12.90 46.25 12.15
C GLY A 54 12.86 44.77 12.56
N VAL A 55 12.57 43.86 11.64
CA VAL A 55 12.44 42.42 11.88
C VAL A 55 13.75 41.72 11.46
N MET A 56 14.36 40.98 12.38
CA MET A 56 15.42 40.01 12.07
C MET A 56 14.81 38.61 12.14
N PHE A 57 14.90 37.86 11.06
CA PHE A 57 14.54 36.44 11.03
C PHE A 57 15.80 35.60 11.30
N TRP A 58 15.66 34.59 12.15
CA TRP A 58 16.65 33.54 12.34
C TRP A 58 16.01 32.23 11.89
N GLY A 59 16.69 31.48 11.03
CA GLY A 59 16.28 30.15 10.60
C GLY A 59 17.47 29.20 10.67
N VAL A 60 17.24 28.01 11.22
CA VAL A 60 18.15 26.87 11.09
C VAL A 60 17.52 25.95 10.05
N SER A 61 18.28 25.64 9.00
CA SER A 61 17.86 24.71 7.95
C SER A 61 18.28 23.29 8.33
N THR A 62 17.30 22.40 8.45
CA THR A 62 17.44 20.99 8.06
C THR A 62 16.37 20.74 7.01
N GLU A 63 16.68 19.95 5.99
CA GLU A 63 15.84 19.72 4.81
C GLU A 63 14.37 19.46 5.24
N ASN A 64 13.45 20.29 4.72
CA ASN A 64 11.98 20.22 4.82
C ASN A 64 11.19 20.93 5.94
N SER A 65 11.62 22.08 6.51
CA SER A 65 10.62 23.05 7.07
C SER A 65 11.13 24.49 7.24
N TRP A 66 10.24 25.48 7.04
CA TRP A 66 10.46 26.87 7.44
C TRP A 66 9.67 27.19 8.72
N ARG A 67 10.34 27.70 9.76
CA ARG A 67 9.67 28.18 10.99
C ARG A 67 9.98 29.66 11.20
N ALA A 68 8.96 30.51 11.29
CA ALA A 68 9.11 31.93 11.60
C ALA A 68 8.63 32.19 13.05
N ALA A 69 9.44 32.87 13.85
CA ALA A 69 9.07 33.33 15.19
C ALA A 69 8.76 34.83 15.17
N TYR A 70 7.63 35.23 15.75
CA TYR A 70 7.22 36.63 15.90
C TYR A 70 7.50 37.12 17.33
N MET A 71 8.13 38.30 17.49
CA MET A 71 8.24 38.98 18.78
C MET A 71 7.61 40.38 18.70
N ASN A 72 6.65 40.66 19.59
CA ASN A 72 6.02 41.97 19.74
C ASN A 72 6.84 42.87 20.69
N PRO A 73 7.20 44.12 20.33
CA PRO A 73 8.18 44.87 21.11
C PRO A 73 7.54 45.89 22.07
N PHE A 74 6.65 45.49 23.00
CA PHE A 74 6.25 46.37 24.10
C PHE A 74 5.74 45.58 25.31
N HIS A 75 6.60 45.31 26.31
CA HIS A 75 6.34 45.47 27.74
C HIS A 75 7.57 45.09 28.59
N HIS A 76 7.94 45.97 29.53
CA HIS A 76 8.97 45.74 30.52
C HIS A 76 8.40 44.91 31.69
N GLY A 77 9.08 43.82 32.03
CA GLY A 77 9.00 43.17 33.33
C GLY A 77 7.82 42.23 33.56
N CYS A 78 7.96 40.97 33.18
CA CYS A 78 7.52 39.79 33.93
C CYS A 78 7.98 38.52 33.18
N CYS A 79 8.18 37.42 33.91
CA CYS A 79 8.58 36.12 33.36
C CYS A 79 7.66 35.73 32.19
N ALA A 80 8.22 35.58 30.99
CA ALA A 80 7.49 34.99 29.87
C ALA A 80 7.38 33.48 30.13
N VAL A 81 6.19 33.04 30.51
CA VAL A 81 5.76 31.66 30.29
C VAL A 81 5.84 31.44 28.78
N LEU A 82 6.62 30.45 28.35
CA LEU A 82 6.48 29.90 27.00
C LEU A 82 5.08 29.29 26.94
N ALA A 83 4.09 30.07 26.53
CA ALA A 83 2.89 29.51 25.96
C ALA A 83 3.28 29.08 24.55
N LEU A 84 3.52 27.79 24.35
CA LEU A 84 3.29 27.20 23.04
C LEU A 84 1.82 27.48 22.73
N VAL A 85 1.57 28.49 21.91
CA VAL A 85 0.34 28.46 21.13
C VAL A 85 0.62 27.38 20.10
N ALA A 86 0.12 26.18 20.37
CA ALA A 86 -0.15 25.23 19.30
C ALA A 86 -1.12 25.96 18.36
N ALA A 87 -0.59 26.58 17.32
CA ALA A 87 -1.38 26.69 16.11
C ALA A 87 -1.59 25.24 15.72
N SER A 88 -2.83 24.76 15.89
CA SER A 88 -3.29 23.57 15.21
C SER A 88 -2.81 23.72 13.77
N THR A 89 -1.91 22.83 13.38
CA THR A 89 -1.87 22.39 11.99
C THR A 89 -3.32 22.14 11.59
N PRO A 90 -3.76 22.50 10.36
CA PRO A 90 -4.97 21.87 9.87
C PRO A 90 -4.68 20.37 9.99
N LEU A 91 -5.40 19.72 10.91
CA LEU A 91 -5.38 18.27 10.98
C LEU A 91 -5.79 17.79 9.59
N LEU A 92 -5.15 16.72 9.13
CA LEU A 92 -5.61 15.99 7.96
C LEU A 92 -7.14 15.87 8.02
N GLY A 93 -7.80 16.09 6.89
CA GLY A 93 -9.26 16.23 6.78
C GLY A 93 -10.03 15.17 7.55
N ASP A 94 -10.89 15.67 8.42
CA ASP A 94 -12.19 15.17 8.89
C ASP A 94 -12.51 13.70 8.58
N VAL A 95 -12.11 12.82 9.48
CA VAL A 95 -12.76 11.50 9.66
C VAL A 95 -13.98 11.60 10.59
N CYS A 96 -14.30 12.81 11.04
CA CYS A 96 -15.48 13.12 11.83
C CYS A 96 -16.21 14.33 11.25
N THR A 97 -16.76 14.19 10.03
CA THR A 97 -17.48 15.27 9.34
C THR A 97 -18.72 15.76 10.09
N ALA A 98 -19.20 14.99 11.07
CA ALA A 98 -20.34 15.31 11.93
C ALA A 98 -19.96 15.95 13.28
N ASP A 99 -18.67 16.09 13.61
CA ASP A 99 -18.17 16.86 14.77
C ASP A 99 -18.02 18.33 14.37
N PHE A 100 -19.06 19.11 14.60
CA PHE A 100 -19.15 20.49 14.16
C PHE A 100 -18.51 21.48 15.12
N ASP A 101 -18.29 21.11 16.38
CA ASP A 101 -17.64 21.97 17.36
C ASP A 101 -16.17 21.61 17.65
N GLY A 102 -15.69 20.52 17.04
CA GLY A 102 -14.30 20.09 16.98
C GLY A 102 -13.79 19.56 18.30
N ASP A 103 -14.67 19.04 19.16
CA ASP A 103 -14.31 18.55 20.48
C ASP A 103 -13.91 17.07 20.51
N GLY A 104 -14.05 16.38 19.37
CA GLY A 104 -13.69 14.97 19.20
C GLY A 104 -14.80 14.00 19.61
N GLU A 105 -16.03 14.46 19.83
CA GLU A 105 -17.22 13.63 19.99
C GLU A 105 -18.33 14.11 19.03
N VAL A 106 -19.12 13.19 18.49
CA VAL A 106 -20.40 13.51 17.81
C VAL A 106 -21.51 13.29 18.82
N ASP A 107 -22.07 14.37 19.33
CA ASP A 107 -23.05 14.32 20.41
C ASP A 107 -24.21 15.33 20.27
N GLY A 108 -24.85 15.66 21.40
CA GLY A 108 -25.95 16.60 21.43
C GLY A 108 -25.57 18.03 21.03
N ALA A 109 -24.30 18.42 21.16
CA ALA A 109 -23.77 19.71 20.72
C ALA A 109 -23.78 19.79 19.19
N ASP A 110 -23.33 18.75 18.49
CA ASP A 110 -23.32 18.69 17.03
C ASP A 110 -24.72 18.63 16.45
N LEU A 111 -25.59 17.79 17.04
CA LEU A 111 -27.00 17.75 16.64
C LEU A 111 -27.67 19.12 16.81
N THR A 112 -27.30 19.87 17.85
CA THR A 112 -27.80 21.23 18.03
C THR A 112 -27.27 22.16 16.95
N THR A 113 -26.01 22.01 16.55
CA THR A 113 -25.38 22.78 15.47
C THR A 113 -26.03 22.48 14.11
N LEU A 114 -26.34 21.21 13.83
CA LEU A 114 -27.10 20.79 12.65
C LEU A 114 -28.49 21.42 12.62
N LEU A 115 -29.26 21.25 13.71
CA LEU A 115 -30.63 21.76 13.82
C LEU A 115 -30.70 23.29 13.74
N ALA A 116 -29.66 24.00 14.19
CA ALA A 116 -29.58 25.45 14.09
C ALA A 116 -29.44 25.96 12.64
N ARG A 117 -29.02 25.09 11.71
CA ARG A 117 -28.78 25.40 10.29
C ARG A 117 -29.84 24.80 9.36
N TRP A 118 -30.98 24.38 9.89
CA TRP A 118 -32.07 23.73 9.15
C TRP A 118 -32.58 24.53 7.94
N GLY A 119 -32.73 23.85 6.81
CA GLY A 119 -33.25 24.40 5.55
C GLY A 119 -32.19 24.56 4.47
N THR A 120 -32.45 25.41 3.48
CA THR A 120 -31.56 25.61 2.34
C THR A 120 -30.16 26.05 2.77
N CYS A 121 -29.13 25.32 2.36
CA CYS A 121 -27.76 25.60 2.74
C CYS A 121 -26.90 25.98 1.52
N PRO A 122 -26.57 27.28 1.34
CA PRO A 122 -25.66 27.70 0.29
C PRO A 122 -24.21 27.33 0.65
N SER A 123 -23.54 26.61 -0.24
CA SER A 123 -22.16 26.14 -0.08
C SER A 123 -21.14 27.29 0.13
N PRO A 124 -20.14 27.12 1.03
CA PRO A 124 -19.88 25.94 1.87
C PRO A 124 -20.76 25.88 3.12
N CYS A 125 -21.33 24.70 3.40
CA CYS A 125 -22.17 24.45 4.55
C CYS A 125 -21.82 23.09 5.18
N GLU A 126 -21.34 23.11 6.42
CA GLU A 126 -20.90 21.90 7.12
C GLU A 126 -22.06 21.01 7.55
N SER A 127 -23.28 21.54 7.70
CA SER A 127 -24.45 20.79 8.16
C SER A 127 -25.22 20.07 7.05
N ASP A 128 -24.76 20.19 5.81
CA ASP A 128 -25.27 19.49 4.62
C ASP A 128 -24.35 18.28 4.38
N LEU A 129 -24.58 17.23 5.18
CA LEU A 129 -23.73 16.06 5.27
C LEU A 129 -23.89 15.12 4.07
N ASP A 130 -25.04 15.14 3.39
CA ASP A 130 -25.28 14.37 2.16
C ASP A 130 -24.99 15.18 0.87
N GLY A 131 -24.66 16.47 1.02
CA GLY A 131 -24.25 17.36 -0.07
C GLY A 131 -25.40 17.76 -1.01
N ASN A 132 -26.65 17.62 -0.60
CA ASN A 132 -27.81 17.89 -1.44
C ASN A 132 -28.20 19.39 -1.50
N GLY A 133 -27.52 20.25 -0.73
CA GLY A 133 -27.77 21.69 -0.66
C GLY A 133 -28.83 22.12 0.37
N VAL A 134 -29.29 21.20 1.24
CA VAL A 134 -30.34 21.42 2.24
C VAL A 134 -30.02 20.63 3.51
N THR A 135 -29.95 21.30 4.66
CA THR A 135 -29.88 20.63 5.95
C THR A 135 -31.28 20.20 6.41
N ASP A 136 -31.55 18.90 6.41
CA ASP A 136 -32.81 18.31 6.83
C ASP A 136 -32.67 16.98 7.62
N GLY A 137 -33.70 16.12 7.57
CA GLY A 137 -33.74 14.88 8.32
C GLY A 137 -32.76 13.82 7.82
N ALA A 138 -32.31 13.91 6.56
CA ALA A 138 -31.27 13.05 6.02
C ALA A 138 -29.94 13.31 6.75
N ASP A 139 -29.57 14.59 6.95
CA ASP A 139 -28.35 14.97 7.65
C ASP A 139 -28.39 14.58 9.14
N ILE A 140 -29.56 14.67 9.79
CA ILE A 140 -29.71 14.14 11.16
C ILE A 140 -29.35 12.64 11.19
N THR A 141 -29.76 11.89 10.17
CA THR A 141 -29.53 10.44 10.14
C THR A 141 -28.04 10.14 9.98
N LEU A 142 -27.33 10.93 9.16
CA LEU A 142 -25.88 10.83 9.01
C LEU A 142 -25.14 11.20 10.30
N LEU A 143 -25.53 12.30 10.96
CA LEU A 143 -24.95 12.69 12.25
C LEU A 143 -25.19 11.62 13.32
N LEU A 144 -26.42 11.11 13.45
CA LEU A 144 -26.74 10.06 14.43
C LEU A 144 -26.03 8.74 14.12
N SER A 145 -25.68 8.48 12.87
CA SER A 145 -24.89 7.29 12.49
C SER A 145 -23.43 7.39 12.92
N ALA A 146 -22.93 8.61 13.12
CA ALA A 146 -21.58 8.90 13.58
C ALA A 146 -21.49 9.15 15.11
N TRP A 147 -22.59 8.93 15.86
CA TRP A 147 -22.70 9.31 17.28
C TRP A 147 -21.70 8.59 18.19
N GLY A 148 -20.91 9.34 18.95
CA GLY A 148 -19.89 8.83 19.87
C GLY A 148 -18.55 9.56 19.76
N GLU A 149 -17.52 9.06 20.45
CA GLU A 149 -16.15 9.58 20.29
C GLU A 149 -15.72 9.45 18.82
N CYS A 150 -15.22 10.53 18.24
CA CYS A 150 -14.56 10.50 16.96
C CYS A 150 -13.29 9.66 17.11
N GLU A 151 -13.30 8.43 16.60
CA GLU A 151 -12.06 7.68 16.45
C GLU A 151 -11.16 8.45 15.49
N ALA A 152 -10.08 9.04 16.01
CA ALA A 152 -9.05 9.56 15.14
C ALA A 152 -8.62 8.41 14.22
N PRO A 153 -8.61 8.60 12.89
CA PRO A 153 -8.11 7.58 11.99
C PRO A 153 -6.70 7.27 12.48
N CYS A 154 -6.40 5.98 12.66
CA CYS A 154 -5.02 5.62 12.90
C CYS A 154 -4.23 5.95 11.64
N LEU A 155 -3.73 7.17 11.59
CA LEU A 155 -2.71 7.58 10.64
C LEU A 155 -1.40 6.99 11.18
N ASP A 156 -1.29 5.66 11.11
CA ASP A 156 0.01 5.05 11.32
C ASP A 156 0.93 5.62 10.25
N THR A 157 1.92 6.36 10.71
CA THR A 157 2.94 6.96 9.86
C THR A 157 4.33 6.58 10.36
N GLU A 158 4.42 5.79 11.43
CA GLU A 158 5.71 5.37 11.98
C GLU A 158 6.24 4.19 11.16
N PRO A 159 7.43 4.33 10.54
CA PRO A 159 8.00 3.22 9.80
C PRO A 159 8.34 2.05 10.72
N PHE A 160 8.10 0.83 10.26
CA PHE A 160 8.43 -0.39 10.99
C PHE A 160 9.15 -1.39 10.09
N THR A 161 9.84 -2.36 10.70
CA THR A 161 10.67 -3.32 9.96
C THR A 161 10.23 -4.76 10.16
N TYR A 162 10.15 -5.51 9.05
CA TYR A 162 10.03 -6.96 9.01
C TYR A 162 11.32 -7.56 8.46
N VAL A 163 11.91 -8.53 9.15
CA VAL A 163 13.18 -9.16 8.74
C VAL A 163 12.94 -10.57 8.25
N VAL A 164 13.63 -10.97 7.18
CA VAL A 164 13.70 -12.35 6.71
C VAL A 164 15.12 -12.89 6.83
N ILE A 165 15.25 -14.03 7.49
CA ILE A 165 16.45 -14.87 7.52
C ILE A 165 16.29 -15.94 6.43
N PRO A 166 17.12 -15.93 5.39
CA PRO A 166 17.02 -16.89 4.30
C PRO A 166 17.64 -18.25 4.68
N ASP A 167 17.62 -19.18 3.74
CA ASP A 167 18.17 -20.53 3.80
C ASP A 167 19.57 -20.58 4.46
N THR A 168 19.63 -21.10 5.70
CA THR A 168 20.85 -21.14 6.52
C THR A 168 21.57 -22.48 6.45
N GLN A 169 21.10 -23.43 5.64
CA GLN A 169 21.45 -24.83 5.80
C GLN A 169 22.96 -25.08 5.75
N TYR A 170 23.68 -24.40 4.86
CA TYR A 170 25.13 -24.55 4.73
C TYR A 170 25.95 -23.86 5.83
N MET A 171 25.39 -22.87 6.53
CA MET A 171 26.01 -22.32 7.74
C MET A 171 26.03 -23.36 8.86
N THR A 172 25.04 -24.26 8.91
CA THR A 172 24.97 -25.32 9.93
C THR A 172 25.82 -26.54 9.57
N SER A 173 26.01 -26.82 8.27
CA SER A 173 26.74 -28.00 7.80
C SER A 173 28.22 -27.77 7.50
N TYR A 174 28.70 -26.52 7.60
CA TYR A 174 30.06 -26.11 7.21
C TYR A 174 30.35 -26.38 5.72
N SER A 175 29.30 -26.40 4.91
CA SER A 175 29.38 -26.61 3.47
C SER A 175 29.58 -25.30 2.74
N THR A 176 29.97 -25.39 1.46
CA THR A 176 30.06 -24.24 0.54
C THR A 176 30.87 -23.04 1.04
N GLY A 177 31.76 -23.22 2.02
CA GLY A 177 32.57 -22.13 2.61
C GLY A 177 31.84 -21.30 3.67
N GLN A 178 30.60 -21.66 4.02
CA GLN A 178 29.81 -21.02 5.06
C GLN A 178 30.12 -21.61 6.44
N ILE A 179 29.91 -20.82 7.49
CA ILE A 179 30.24 -21.18 8.87
C ILE A 179 29.12 -20.73 9.83
N PRO A 180 28.93 -21.42 10.97
CA PRO A 180 27.89 -21.09 11.94
C PRO A 180 27.92 -19.66 12.46
N GLU A 181 29.10 -19.06 12.52
CA GLU A 181 29.26 -17.68 12.98
C GLU A 181 28.49 -16.69 12.10
N MET A 182 28.24 -16.99 10.83
CA MET A 182 27.39 -16.16 9.96
C MET A 182 25.94 -16.16 10.47
N PHE A 183 25.40 -17.33 10.85
CA PHE A 183 24.04 -17.45 11.38
C PHE A 183 23.91 -16.78 12.76
N TYR A 184 24.91 -16.96 13.63
CA TYR A 184 24.96 -16.26 14.91
C TYR A 184 24.98 -14.74 14.70
N ARG A 185 25.74 -14.24 13.71
CA ARG A 185 25.75 -12.80 13.40
C ARG A 185 24.43 -12.27 12.88
N GLN A 186 23.69 -13.03 12.08
CA GLN A 186 22.36 -12.61 11.61
C GLN A 186 21.43 -12.35 12.79
N THR A 187 21.31 -13.32 13.69
CA THR A 187 20.42 -13.24 14.87
C THR A 187 20.90 -12.23 15.91
N GLU A 188 22.22 -12.11 16.14
CA GLU A 188 22.80 -11.06 17.00
C GLU A 188 22.53 -9.65 16.46
N TRP A 189 22.70 -9.44 15.14
CA TRP A 189 22.47 -8.14 14.52
C TRP A 189 21.01 -7.74 14.61
N ILE A 190 20.07 -8.66 14.38
CA ILE A 190 18.64 -8.42 14.55
C ILE A 190 18.35 -7.98 15.99
N ALA A 191 18.80 -8.75 16.99
CA ALA A 191 18.57 -8.44 18.40
C ALA A 191 19.14 -7.07 18.81
N GLN A 192 20.26 -6.65 18.21
CA GLN A 192 20.89 -5.34 18.46
C GLN A 192 20.19 -4.17 17.77
N ASN A 193 19.36 -4.43 16.74
CA ASN A 193 18.74 -3.39 15.92
C ASN A 193 17.21 -3.33 16.05
N VAL A 194 16.60 -4.12 16.96
CA VAL A 194 15.15 -4.07 17.21
C VAL A 194 14.66 -2.66 17.44
N GLU A 195 15.29 -1.91 18.36
CA GLU A 195 14.89 -0.53 18.65
C GLU A 195 15.25 0.45 17.52
N ASN A 196 16.44 0.30 16.91
CA ASN A 196 16.95 1.25 15.91
C ASN A 196 16.19 1.20 14.59
N LEU A 197 15.72 0.01 14.19
CA LEU A 197 14.98 -0.20 12.94
C LEU A 197 13.48 -0.41 13.20
N ASN A 198 13.02 -0.33 14.44
CA ASN A 198 11.65 -0.65 14.82
C ASN A 198 11.23 -2.03 14.28
N ILE A 199 12.06 -3.05 14.52
CA ILE A 199 11.80 -4.42 14.05
C ILE A 199 10.61 -4.99 14.81
N ARG A 200 9.54 -5.32 14.10
CA ARG A 200 8.31 -5.86 14.68
C ARG A 200 8.19 -7.36 14.56
N PHE A 201 8.80 -7.96 13.55
CA PHE A 201 8.74 -9.41 13.35
C PHE A 201 9.91 -9.94 12.51
N VAL A 202 10.28 -11.21 12.74
CA VAL A 202 11.33 -11.93 12.00
C VAL A 202 10.81 -13.27 11.48
N SER A 203 11.04 -13.57 10.20
CA SER A 203 10.72 -14.87 9.61
C SER A 203 11.97 -15.59 9.12
N HIS A 204 12.12 -16.87 9.46
CA HIS A 204 13.08 -17.75 8.79
C HIS A 204 12.40 -18.46 7.61
N LEU A 205 13.04 -18.48 6.43
CA LEU A 205 12.43 -18.95 5.19
C LEU A 205 12.55 -20.47 4.94
N GLY A 206 12.82 -21.27 5.98
CA GLY A 206 13.10 -22.71 5.85
C GLY A 206 14.55 -23.03 5.51
N ASP A 207 14.80 -24.32 5.29
CA ASP A 207 16.15 -24.91 5.16
C ASP A 207 17.08 -24.38 6.26
N ILE A 208 16.62 -24.60 7.48
CA ILE A 208 17.32 -24.20 8.70
C ILE A 208 18.60 -25.03 8.84
N VAL A 209 18.51 -26.32 8.51
CA VAL A 209 19.63 -27.27 8.50
C VAL A 209 19.76 -27.95 7.14
N ASP A 210 20.94 -28.51 6.85
CA ASP A 210 21.26 -29.16 5.56
C ASP A 210 20.80 -30.62 5.53
N LEU A 211 20.80 -31.28 6.69
CA LEU A 211 20.32 -32.64 6.83
C LEU A 211 19.56 -32.76 8.15
N GLY A 212 18.22 -32.85 8.06
CA GLY A 212 17.30 -32.90 9.21
C GLY A 212 17.56 -34.03 10.23
N TRP A 213 18.29 -35.08 9.86
CA TRP A 213 18.69 -36.16 10.79
C TRP A 213 20.03 -35.90 11.52
N ILE A 214 20.69 -34.76 11.32
CA ILE A 214 21.95 -34.42 11.97
C ILE A 214 21.72 -33.43 13.12
N ASN A 215 21.55 -33.96 14.34
CA ASN A 215 21.34 -33.15 15.56
C ASN A 215 22.39 -32.05 15.80
N ALA A 216 23.63 -32.23 15.31
CA ALA A 216 24.66 -31.20 15.45
C ALA A 216 24.31 -29.90 14.70
N GLN A 217 23.65 -30.00 13.53
CA GLN A 217 23.20 -28.85 12.76
C GLN A 217 22.03 -28.15 13.47
N TRP A 218 21.09 -28.91 14.01
CA TRP A 218 20.01 -28.38 14.82
C TRP A 218 20.48 -27.68 16.10
N ASN A 219 21.55 -28.18 16.74
CA ASN A 219 22.14 -27.48 17.90
C ASN A 219 22.67 -26.10 17.52
N ILE A 220 23.29 -25.96 16.34
CA ILE A 220 23.76 -24.67 15.81
C ILE A 220 22.57 -23.76 15.55
N ALA A 221 21.58 -24.23 14.79
CA ALA A 221 20.39 -23.44 14.47
C ALA A 221 19.62 -22.99 15.73
N ASN A 222 19.42 -23.92 16.67
CA ASN A 222 18.77 -23.62 17.94
C ASN A 222 19.56 -22.58 18.74
N GLN A 223 20.88 -22.67 18.78
CA GLN A 223 21.72 -21.68 19.46
C GLN A 223 21.57 -20.30 18.83
N ALA A 224 21.58 -20.20 17.49
CA ALA A 224 21.38 -18.94 16.78
C ALA A 224 20.02 -18.33 17.11
N MET A 225 18.94 -19.08 16.87
CA MET A 225 17.57 -18.60 17.03
C MET A 225 17.19 -18.29 18.49
N THR A 226 17.81 -18.94 19.47
CA THR A 226 17.61 -18.62 20.90
C THR A 226 17.95 -17.17 21.24
N THR A 227 18.80 -16.51 20.44
CA THR A 227 19.10 -15.09 20.58
C THR A 227 17.86 -14.20 20.45
N LEU A 228 16.83 -14.65 19.74
CA LEU A 228 15.58 -13.90 19.52
C LEU A 228 14.50 -14.17 20.58
N ASP A 229 14.67 -15.21 21.41
CA ASP A 229 13.68 -15.59 22.43
C ASP A 229 13.46 -14.45 23.44
N GLY A 230 12.22 -13.94 23.50
CA GLY A 230 11.85 -12.82 24.38
C GLY A 230 12.42 -11.46 23.95
N VAL A 231 13.01 -11.36 22.76
CA VAL A 231 13.59 -10.13 22.22
C VAL A 231 12.69 -9.53 21.13
N VAL A 232 12.26 -10.33 20.16
CA VAL A 232 11.38 -9.91 19.07
C VAL A 232 10.50 -11.10 18.66
N PRO A 233 9.23 -10.90 18.26
CA PRO A 233 8.42 -11.96 17.68
C PRO A 233 9.07 -12.57 16.45
N TYR A 234 9.01 -13.90 16.33
CA TYR A 234 9.55 -14.60 15.17
C TYR A 234 8.82 -15.91 14.87
N GLY A 235 8.96 -16.38 13.63
CA GLY A 235 8.48 -17.69 13.18
C GLY A 235 9.45 -18.35 12.21
N LEU A 236 9.27 -19.66 12.00
CA LEU A 236 10.11 -20.44 11.09
C LEU A 236 9.25 -21.24 10.12
N THR A 237 9.57 -21.09 8.84
CA THR A 237 9.12 -21.97 7.77
C THR A 237 9.89 -23.29 7.83
N PHE A 238 9.23 -24.40 7.53
CA PHE A 238 9.84 -25.72 7.42
C PHE A 238 10.23 -25.99 5.97
N GLY A 239 11.53 -26.13 5.68
CA GLY A 239 12.06 -26.40 4.33
C GLY A 239 12.16 -27.88 3.98
N ASN A 240 12.67 -28.18 2.79
CA ASN A 240 12.81 -29.56 2.32
C ASN A 240 14.04 -30.28 2.91
N HIS A 241 15.06 -29.56 3.37
CA HIS A 241 16.22 -30.13 4.08
C HIS A 241 15.99 -30.34 5.58
N ASP A 242 14.96 -29.70 6.14
CA ASP A 242 14.58 -29.79 7.56
C ASP A 242 13.94 -31.15 7.92
N ALA A 243 13.61 -31.97 6.92
CA ALA A 243 13.03 -33.29 7.12
C ALA A 243 14.05 -34.33 7.64
N ASP A 244 13.66 -35.10 8.67
CA ASP A 244 14.55 -36.06 9.34
C ASP A 244 14.59 -37.47 8.72
N ASP A 245 13.78 -37.73 7.70
CA ASP A 245 13.70 -39.03 7.00
C ASP A 245 14.48 -39.05 5.68
N ALA A 246 14.52 -37.94 4.95
CA ALA A 246 15.35 -37.70 3.77
C ALA A 246 15.28 -36.23 3.38
N VAL A 247 16.25 -35.72 2.60
CA VAL A 247 16.04 -34.45 1.89
C VAL A 247 14.83 -34.66 0.97
N TRP A 248 13.91 -33.69 0.93
CA TRP A 248 12.58 -33.82 0.28
C TRP A 248 11.59 -34.74 1.02
N GLY A 249 11.96 -35.21 2.20
CA GLY A 249 11.06 -35.90 3.12
C GLY A 249 10.07 -34.93 3.77
N ARG A 250 9.29 -35.45 4.72
CA ARG A 250 8.30 -34.63 5.48
C ARG A 250 8.28 -34.94 6.97
N SER A 251 9.18 -35.80 7.45
CA SER A 251 9.27 -36.06 8.88
C SER A 251 9.80 -34.81 9.60
N ASP A 252 9.02 -34.32 10.55
CA ASP A 252 9.24 -33.09 11.31
C ASP A 252 9.55 -33.38 12.79
N ILE A 253 9.96 -34.61 13.09
CA ILE A 253 10.16 -35.09 14.46
C ILE A 253 11.32 -34.34 15.10
N VAL A 254 12.44 -34.24 14.38
CA VAL A 254 13.63 -33.55 14.91
C VAL A 254 13.40 -32.04 14.93
N TYR A 255 12.80 -31.46 13.89
CA TYR A 255 12.39 -30.04 13.90
C TYR A 255 11.59 -29.68 15.15
N ASN A 256 10.53 -30.45 15.47
CA ASN A 256 9.70 -30.19 16.65
C ASN A 256 10.37 -30.55 17.99
N GLN A 257 11.54 -31.20 18.00
CA GLN A 257 12.33 -31.33 19.24
C GLN A 257 13.06 -30.02 19.59
N TYR A 258 13.50 -29.27 18.57
CA TYR A 258 14.28 -28.03 18.74
C TYR A 258 13.41 -26.77 18.69
N PHE A 259 12.38 -26.79 17.87
CA PHE A 259 11.41 -25.69 17.71
C PHE A 259 9.98 -26.18 18.00
N PRO A 260 9.70 -26.74 19.19
CA PRO A 260 8.36 -27.18 19.55
C PRO A 260 7.41 -25.99 19.66
N ARG A 261 6.12 -26.23 19.46
CA ARG A 261 5.04 -25.27 19.75
C ARG A 261 5.19 -24.59 21.13
N ASP A 262 5.58 -25.37 22.16
CA ASP A 262 5.72 -24.89 23.53
C ASP A 262 6.80 -23.81 23.71
N ARG A 263 7.75 -23.70 22.78
CA ARG A 263 8.71 -22.59 22.75
C ARG A 263 8.02 -21.24 22.58
N TYR A 264 6.90 -21.23 21.83
CA TYR A 264 6.21 -20.03 21.40
C TYR A 264 4.90 -19.79 22.14
N ALA A 265 4.19 -20.85 22.52
CA ALA A 265 2.81 -20.81 23.03
C ALA A 265 2.58 -19.96 24.30
N GLY A 266 3.65 -19.60 25.02
CA GLY A 266 3.58 -18.67 26.16
C GLY A 266 3.56 -17.19 25.77
N ASN A 267 3.79 -16.88 24.51
CA ASN A 267 3.82 -15.51 23.99
C ASN A 267 2.45 -15.11 23.45
N ALA A 268 2.01 -13.90 23.78
CA ALA A 268 0.72 -13.37 23.32
C ALA A 268 0.63 -13.22 21.79
N TRP A 269 1.78 -13.06 21.12
CA TRP A 269 1.88 -12.97 19.67
C TRP A 269 1.79 -14.33 18.96
N TYR A 270 1.88 -15.46 19.66
CA TYR A 270 1.78 -16.76 19.00
C TYR A 270 0.31 -17.17 18.85
N GLY A 271 -0.13 -17.40 17.61
CA GLY A 271 -1.48 -17.84 17.31
C GLY A 271 -1.66 -19.32 17.60
N ASP A 272 -1.29 -20.17 16.64
CA ASP A 272 -1.22 -21.61 16.83
C ASP A 272 -0.34 -22.29 15.76
N GLY A 273 -0.23 -23.61 15.81
CA GLY A 273 0.47 -24.41 14.82
C GLY A 273 -0.28 -25.65 14.33
N TYR A 274 0.10 -26.13 13.15
CA TYR A 274 -0.47 -27.28 12.48
C TYR A 274 0.60 -28.29 12.02
N PRO A 275 0.36 -29.61 12.17
CA PRO A 275 -0.78 -30.23 12.86
C PRO A 275 -0.87 -29.87 14.35
N ALA A 276 -2.04 -30.04 14.96
CA ALA A 276 -2.26 -29.64 16.35
C ALA A 276 -1.16 -30.15 17.30
N GLY A 277 -0.58 -29.24 18.07
CA GLY A 277 0.52 -29.52 18.99
C GLY A 277 1.93 -29.45 18.37
N LYS A 278 2.04 -29.13 17.08
CA LYS A 278 3.32 -28.94 16.37
C LYS A 278 3.48 -27.51 15.88
N ASN A 279 4.71 -27.16 15.50
CA ASN A 279 5.07 -25.85 14.94
C ASN A 279 5.45 -25.90 13.45
N THR A 280 5.34 -27.07 12.80
CA THR A 280 5.78 -27.29 11.42
C THR A 280 5.15 -26.30 10.44
N ASN A 281 3.90 -25.95 10.68
CA ASN A 281 3.22 -24.79 10.12
C ASN A 281 2.71 -23.98 11.31
N SER A 282 2.73 -22.65 11.20
CA SER A 282 2.29 -21.80 12.30
C SER A 282 1.84 -20.44 11.83
N TYR A 283 1.14 -19.71 12.69
CA TYR A 283 0.90 -18.30 12.48
C TYR A 283 1.11 -17.51 13.77
N GLN A 284 1.49 -16.25 13.61
CA GLN A 284 1.75 -15.31 14.68
C GLN A 284 1.16 -13.95 14.35
N TYR A 285 1.01 -13.13 15.36
CA TYR A 285 0.55 -11.77 15.26
C TYR A 285 1.66 -10.79 15.62
N PHE A 286 1.65 -9.60 15.05
CA PHE A 286 2.38 -8.46 15.60
C PHE A 286 1.62 -7.18 15.36
N GLU A 287 2.00 -6.15 16.11
CA GLU A 287 1.40 -4.82 16.02
C GLU A 287 2.46 -3.84 15.49
N ALA A 288 2.06 -3.06 14.50
CA ALA A 288 2.80 -1.89 14.03
C ALA A 288 1.81 -0.73 13.86
N GLY A 289 2.11 0.40 14.50
CA GLY A 289 1.14 1.47 14.75
C GLY A 289 -0.15 0.97 15.36
N CYS A 290 -1.26 1.12 14.64
CA CYS A 290 -2.56 0.57 15.06
C CYS A 290 -3.08 -0.55 14.15
N GLU A 291 -2.28 -1.03 13.20
CA GLU A 291 -2.62 -2.23 12.44
C GLU A 291 -2.12 -3.49 13.16
N GLN A 292 -2.96 -4.52 13.14
CA GLN A 292 -2.57 -5.86 13.56
C GLN A 292 -2.27 -6.71 12.33
N TYR A 293 -1.07 -7.28 12.31
CA TYR A 293 -0.59 -8.13 11.24
C TYR A 293 -0.64 -9.58 11.66
N LEU A 294 -0.83 -10.46 10.69
CA LEU A 294 -0.64 -11.90 10.84
C LEU A 294 0.49 -12.36 9.93
N VAL A 295 1.43 -13.14 10.46
CA VAL A 295 2.46 -13.82 9.66
C VAL A 295 2.18 -15.30 9.71
N MET A 296 2.07 -15.95 8.55
CA MET A 296 1.82 -17.38 8.44
C MET A 296 3.03 -18.07 7.81
N HIS A 297 3.58 -19.07 8.50
CA HIS A 297 4.68 -19.90 8.01
C HIS A 297 4.13 -21.25 7.56
N LEU A 298 4.23 -21.50 6.26
CA LEU A 298 3.77 -22.73 5.62
C LEU A 298 4.97 -23.54 5.15
N GLN A 299 4.97 -24.82 5.49
CA GLN A 299 6.01 -25.76 5.10
C GLN A 299 6.17 -25.84 3.57
N TRP A 300 7.36 -26.26 3.14
CA TRP A 300 7.66 -26.60 1.75
C TRP A 300 6.60 -27.56 1.15
N ASP A 301 6.14 -27.21 -0.06
CA ASP A 301 5.08 -27.91 -0.80
C ASP A 301 3.92 -28.33 0.13
N PRO A 302 3.15 -27.39 0.69
CA PRO A 302 2.21 -27.69 1.76
C PRO A 302 1.12 -28.65 1.26
N PRO A 303 0.91 -29.81 1.91
CA PRO A 303 -0.09 -30.79 1.50
C PRO A 303 -1.52 -30.26 1.68
N ALA A 304 -2.50 -30.97 1.10
CA ALA A 304 -3.88 -30.48 1.02
C ALA A 304 -4.52 -30.18 2.39
N ASP A 305 -4.16 -30.93 3.44
CA ASP A 305 -4.66 -30.69 4.79
C ASP A 305 -4.05 -29.44 5.43
N VAL A 306 -2.76 -29.17 5.18
CA VAL A 306 -2.11 -27.91 5.56
C VAL A 306 -2.73 -26.73 4.81
N ARG A 307 -2.97 -26.87 3.50
CA ARG A 307 -3.64 -25.84 2.69
C ARG A 307 -5.05 -25.54 3.18
N ALA A 308 -5.83 -26.56 3.52
CA ALA A 308 -7.16 -26.39 4.09
C ALA A 308 -7.12 -25.73 5.48
N TRP A 309 -6.10 -26.03 6.29
CA TRP A 309 -5.89 -25.34 7.55
C TRP A 309 -5.53 -23.86 7.35
N ALA A 310 -4.61 -23.56 6.42
CA ALA A 310 -4.21 -22.20 6.07
C ALA A 310 -5.42 -21.38 5.60
N ASP A 311 -6.21 -21.93 4.67
CA ASP A 311 -7.46 -21.33 4.19
C ASP A 311 -8.42 -20.96 5.34
N GLY A 312 -8.60 -21.88 6.30
CA GLY A 312 -9.44 -21.63 7.47
C GLY A 312 -8.89 -20.56 8.42
N VAL A 313 -7.56 -20.47 8.60
CA VAL A 313 -6.94 -19.40 9.41
C VAL A 313 -7.08 -18.05 8.71
N LEU A 314 -6.81 -17.96 7.41
CA LEU A 314 -6.94 -16.71 6.65
C LEU A 314 -8.38 -16.19 6.67
N ALA A 315 -9.36 -17.08 6.42
CA ALA A 315 -10.78 -16.74 6.47
C ALA A 315 -11.28 -16.31 7.86
N ALA A 316 -10.63 -16.79 8.94
CA ALA A 316 -10.97 -16.43 10.31
C ALA A 316 -10.33 -15.11 10.79
N ASN A 317 -9.44 -14.52 9.99
CA ASN A 317 -8.72 -13.29 10.31
C ASN A 317 -8.86 -12.23 9.19
N PRO A 318 -10.09 -11.91 8.74
CA PRO A 318 -10.30 -11.05 7.56
C PRO A 318 -9.83 -9.61 7.75
N GLU A 319 -9.74 -9.14 9.01
CA GLU A 319 -9.30 -7.78 9.35
C GLU A 319 -7.78 -7.65 9.48
N GLN A 320 -7.07 -8.77 9.67
CA GLN A 320 -5.62 -8.76 9.81
C GLN A 320 -4.93 -8.79 8.46
N ARG A 321 -3.93 -7.93 8.28
CA ARG A 321 -3.09 -7.96 7.09
C ARG A 321 -2.09 -9.09 7.16
N VAL A 322 -2.10 -9.97 6.16
CA VAL A 322 -1.37 -11.23 6.18
C VAL A 322 -0.11 -11.21 5.32
N ILE A 323 1.01 -11.56 5.97
CA ILE A 323 2.27 -11.92 5.31
C ILE A 323 2.39 -13.44 5.28
N ILE A 324 2.61 -14.01 4.10
CA ILE A 324 2.89 -15.43 3.94
C ILE A 324 4.40 -15.65 3.85
N SER A 325 4.93 -16.48 4.73
CA SER A 325 6.25 -17.09 4.59
C SER A 325 6.09 -18.54 4.15
N THR A 326 6.72 -18.89 3.04
CA THR A 326 6.74 -20.25 2.49
C THR A 326 8.13 -20.55 1.98
N HIS A 327 8.50 -21.83 1.88
CA HIS A 327 9.86 -22.16 1.47
C HIS A 327 10.08 -21.86 -0.02
N GLU A 328 9.08 -22.13 -0.86
CA GLU A 328 9.10 -21.88 -2.31
C GLU A 328 8.16 -20.74 -2.71
N SER A 329 8.54 -20.00 -3.75
CA SER A 329 7.72 -18.92 -4.31
C SER A 329 6.47 -19.50 -4.98
N PRO A 330 5.25 -19.02 -4.66
CA PRO A 330 4.04 -19.71 -5.09
C PRO A 330 3.49 -19.26 -6.45
N GLY A 331 4.17 -18.38 -7.20
CA GLY A 331 3.61 -17.61 -8.33
C GLY A 331 2.96 -18.36 -9.51
N ASN A 332 3.02 -19.70 -9.57
CA ASN A 332 2.22 -20.54 -10.49
C ASN A 332 1.79 -21.88 -9.86
N TYR A 333 1.85 -21.97 -8.52
CA TYR A 333 1.76 -23.24 -7.80
C TYR A 333 0.42 -23.39 -7.07
N VAL A 334 0.17 -24.63 -6.66
CA VAL A 334 -1.04 -25.08 -5.98
C VAL A 334 -1.41 -24.19 -4.79
N LEU A 335 -0.43 -23.74 -3.99
CA LEU A 335 -0.69 -22.87 -2.83
C LEU A 335 -1.33 -21.54 -3.24
N TRP A 336 -0.83 -20.89 -4.30
CA TRP A 336 -1.38 -19.63 -4.78
C TRP A 336 -2.80 -19.82 -5.31
N ASN A 337 -2.97 -20.75 -6.25
CA ASN A 337 -4.23 -20.95 -6.97
C ASN A 337 -5.35 -21.55 -6.10
N GLU A 338 -5.02 -22.44 -5.15
CA GLU A 338 -6.05 -23.11 -4.34
C GLU A 338 -6.43 -22.31 -3.09
N VAL A 339 -5.51 -21.50 -2.54
CA VAL A 339 -5.68 -20.82 -1.27
C VAL A 339 -5.47 -19.32 -1.41
N LEU A 340 -4.23 -18.87 -1.60
CA LEU A 340 -3.86 -17.48 -1.33
C LEU A 340 -4.59 -16.45 -2.20
N THR A 341 -4.89 -16.78 -3.46
CA THR A 341 -5.63 -15.88 -4.36
C THR A 341 -7.04 -15.54 -3.87
N LYS A 342 -7.62 -16.38 -3.01
CA LYS A 342 -9.00 -16.25 -2.50
C LYS A 342 -9.12 -15.41 -1.23
N HIS A 343 -8.03 -14.81 -0.77
CA HIS A 343 -7.97 -14.07 0.48
C HIS A 343 -7.52 -12.62 0.22
N ASP A 344 -8.46 -11.69 0.40
CA ASP A 344 -8.26 -10.24 0.25
C ASP A 344 -7.12 -9.73 1.15
N ASN A 345 -7.07 -10.26 2.37
CA ASN A 345 -6.15 -9.85 3.42
C ASN A 345 -4.69 -10.29 3.21
N VAL A 346 -4.36 -11.09 2.20
CA VAL A 346 -2.97 -11.48 1.87
C VAL A 346 -2.32 -10.40 1.00
N PHE A 347 -1.29 -9.72 1.53
CA PHE A 347 -0.67 -8.57 0.84
C PHE A 347 0.83 -8.73 0.56
N LEU A 348 1.51 -9.72 1.14
CA LEU A 348 2.93 -9.94 0.91
C LEU A 348 3.28 -11.43 1.05
N ILE A 349 4.12 -11.93 0.14
CA ILE A 349 4.66 -13.29 0.20
C ILE A 349 6.19 -13.21 0.17
N VAL A 350 6.84 -13.95 1.07
CA VAL A 350 8.30 -14.10 1.10
C VAL A 350 8.72 -15.57 1.07
N SER A 351 9.76 -15.87 0.29
CA SER A 351 10.22 -17.26 0.08
C SER A 351 11.72 -17.40 -0.16
N GLY A 352 12.22 -18.65 -0.11
CA GLY A 352 13.63 -19.05 -0.35
C GLY A 352 13.74 -20.16 -1.42
N HIS A 353 14.66 -21.12 -1.23
CA HIS A 353 14.80 -22.38 -1.99
C HIS A 353 15.29 -22.33 -3.46
N GLU A 354 14.81 -21.36 -4.26
CA GLU A 354 14.73 -21.45 -5.73
C GLU A 354 16.05 -21.27 -6.52
N GLY A 355 17.20 -21.08 -5.87
CA GLY A 355 18.53 -21.02 -6.50
C GLY A 355 18.78 -19.84 -7.44
N SER A 356 17.75 -19.06 -7.81
CA SER A 356 17.86 -17.83 -8.60
C SER A 356 18.31 -16.62 -7.79
N ARG A 357 18.75 -16.85 -6.55
CA ARG A 357 19.22 -15.88 -5.56
C ARG A 357 18.16 -14.90 -5.07
N GLU A 358 17.62 -14.09 -5.96
CA GLU A 358 16.63 -13.05 -5.67
C GLU A 358 15.61 -12.96 -6.80
N ARG A 359 14.36 -12.66 -6.46
CA ARG A 359 13.29 -12.43 -7.46
C ARG A 359 12.19 -11.57 -6.86
N TYR A 360 11.65 -10.68 -7.67
CA TYR A 360 10.42 -9.96 -7.37
C TYR A 360 9.38 -10.38 -8.41
N LEU A 361 8.26 -10.92 -7.95
CA LEU A 361 7.08 -11.19 -8.76
C LEU A 361 5.92 -10.38 -8.18
N GLU A 362 5.12 -9.80 -9.06
CA GLU A 362 3.88 -9.15 -8.68
C GLU A 362 2.73 -10.05 -9.12
N LEU A 363 1.96 -10.54 -8.15
CA LEU A 363 0.79 -11.38 -8.38
C LEU A 363 -0.47 -10.55 -8.19
N THR A 364 -1.61 -11.02 -8.72
CA THR A 364 -2.91 -10.38 -8.53
C THR A 364 -3.89 -11.41 -7.97
N ASN A 365 -4.48 -11.15 -6.80
CA ASN A 365 -5.45 -12.07 -6.18
C ASN A 365 -6.84 -11.95 -6.84
N ASP A 366 -7.80 -12.78 -6.42
CA ASP A 366 -9.17 -12.81 -6.98
C ASP A 366 -9.97 -11.52 -6.71
N PHE A 367 -9.47 -10.64 -5.82
CA PHE A 367 -10.04 -9.33 -5.48
C PHE A 367 -9.40 -8.18 -6.29
N GLY A 368 -8.43 -8.48 -7.17
CA GLY A 368 -7.70 -7.47 -7.93
C GLY A 368 -6.55 -6.81 -7.18
N ASN A 369 -6.23 -7.25 -5.96
CA ASN A 369 -5.14 -6.70 -5.18
C ASN A 369 -3.79 -7.20 -5.68
N ARG A 370 -2.82 -6.29 -5.74
CA ARG A 370 -1.42 -6.59 -6.05
C ARG A 370 -0.75 -7.22 -4.83
N VAL A 371 -0.18 -8.41 -5.00
CA VAL A 371 0.50 -9.17 -3.96
C VAL A 371 1.96 -9.41 -4.39
N PRO A 372 2.91 -8.60 -3.88
CA PRO A 372 4.33 -8.86 -4.06
C PRO A 372 4.73 -10.24 -3.50
N SER A 373 5.38 -11.04 -4.34
CA SER A 373 6.01 -12.32 -3.99
C SER A 373 7.52 -12.19 -4.18
N ILE A 374 8.26 -12.17 -3.07
CA ILE A 374 9.68 -11.85 -3.04
C ILE A 374 10.50 -13.06 -2.61
N LEU A 375 11.35 -13.52 -3.52
CA LEU A 375 12.33 -14.56 -3.28
C LEU A 375 13.62 -13.96 -2.71
N THR A 376 14.11 -14.55 -1.62
CA THR A 376 15.36 -14.21 -0.92
C THR A 376 16.11 -15.51 -0.59
N ASP A 377 17.08 -15.89 -1.42
CA ASP A 377 17.82 -17.15 -1.30
C ASP A 377 19.33 -16.93 -1.50
N TYR A 378 20.07 -16.78 -0.41
CA TYR A 378 21.53 -16.58 -0.48
C TYR A 378 22.32 -17.87 -0.29
N GLN A 379 21.69 -19.05 -0.34
CA GLN A 379 22.34 -20.31 0.05
C GLN A 379 23.56 -20.64 -0.82
N TRP A 380 23.59 -20.22 -2.08
CA TRP A 380 24.66 -20.56 -3.03
C TRP A 380 25.82 -19.57 -3.05
N ASP A 381 25.70 -18.44 -2.36
CA ASP A 381 26.76 -17.45 -2.29
C ASP A 381 27.95 -18.00 -1.48
N ASN A 382 29.17 -17.82 -1.99
CA ASN A 382 30.38 -18.40 -1.40
C ASN A 382 31.48 -17.33 -1.16
N PRO A 383 31.62 -16.83 0.08
CA PRO A 383 30.73 -17.07 1.23
C PRO A 383 29.41 -16.30 1.06
N ASN A 384 28.33 -16.69 1.75
CA ASN A 384 27.07 -15.94 1.71
C ASN A 384 27.09 -14.64 2.54
N HIS A 385 28.20 -14.37 3.23
CA HIS A 385 28.42 -13.17 4.04
C HIS A 385 27.38 -12.91 5.15
N GLY A 386 26.64 -13.94 5.60
CA GLY A 386 25.57 -13.79 6.59
C GLY A 386 24.46 -12.87 6.08
N MET A 387 24.16 -12.91 4.79
CA MET A 387 23.17 -12.03 4.20
C MET A 387 21.76 -12.33 4.73
N LEU A 388 21.05 -11.27 5.08
CA LEU A 388 19.62 -11.27 5.37
C LEU A 388 18.97 -10.13 4.59
N ARG A 389 17.64 -10.14 4.53
CA ARG A 389 16.88 -9.02 3.97
C ARG A 389 15.90 -8.50 5.00
N TYR A 390 15.68 -7.20 4.99
CA TYR A 390 14.60 -6.59 5.77
C TYR A 390 13.79 -5.62 4.92
N TYR A 391 12.55 -5.44 5.32
CA TYR A 391 11.56 -4.62 4.66
C TYR A 391 11.16 -3.51 5.61
N THR A 392 11.49 -2.28 5.26
CA THR A 392 11.02 -1.10 5.98
C THR A 392 9.69 -0.69 5.37
N PHE A 393 8.63 -0.86 6.14
CA PHE A 393 7.29 -0.40 5.84
C PHE A 393 7.18 1.06 6.21
N GLU A 394 6.69 1.88 5.28
CA GLU A 394 6.43 3.30 5.46
C GLU A 394 4.94 3.58 5.21
N PRO A 395 4.08 3.36 6.23
CA PRO A 395 2.64 3.53 6.10
C PRO A 395 2.23 4.91 5.55
N GLY A 396 2.89 5.98 6.00
CA GLY A 396 2.59 7.34 5.55
C GLY A 396 2.87 7.65 4.06
N SER A 397 3.54 6.76 3.34
CA SER A 397 3.85 6.90 1.92
C SER A 397 3.39 5.72 1.05
N ASN A 398 2.68 4.75 1.63
CA ASN A 398 2.29 3.51 0.94
C ASN A 398 3.48 2.77 0.29
N ALA A 399 4.63 2.80 0.95
CA ALA A 399 5.88 2.29 0.42
C ALA A 399 6.49 1.22 1.33
N VAL A 400 7.15 0.24 0.70
CA VAL A 400 7.95 -0.78 1.37
C VAL A 400 9.30 -0.84 0.70
N THR A 401 10.35 -0.59 1.48
CA THR A 401 11.74 -0.64 0.99
C THR A 401 12.40 -1.93 1.43
N ALA A 402 12.74 -2.78 0.45
CA ALA A 402 13.55 -3.97 0.66
C ALA A 402 15.04 -3.59 0.72
N THR A 403 15.77 -4.11 1.71
CA THR A 403 17.21 -3.91 1.88
C THR A 403 17.90 -5.24 2.19
N THR A 404 18.86 -5.63 1.35
CA THR A 404 19.78 -6.74 1.61
C THR A 404 21.01 -6.27 2.38
N TYR A 405 21.35 -6.95 3.48
CA TYR A 405 22.49 -6.62 4.33
C TYR A 405 23.27 -7.86 4.76
N ALA A 406 24.59 -7.81 4.60
CA ALA A 406 25.53 -8.88 4.93
C ALA A 406 26.07 -8.72 6.36
N THR A 407 25.48 -9.40 7.35
CA THR A 407 25.82 -9.19 8.77
C THR A 407 27.21 -9.67 9.15
N TRP A 408 27.80 -10.60 8.41
CA TRP A 408 29.17 -11.09 8.67
C TRP A 408 30.24 -10.16 8.11
N SER A 409 29.98 -9.56 6.95
CA SER A 409 30.96 -8.75 6.21
C SER A 409 30.68 -7.24 6.25
N ASP A 410 29.59 -6.82 6.90
CA ASP A 410 29.25 -5.43 7.19
C ASP A 410 29.16 -4.56 5.93
N PHE A 411 28.31 -4.98 5.00
CA PHE A 411 28.00 -4.20 3.80
C PHE A 411 26.54 -4.36 3.36
N TYR A 412 26.02 -3.32 2.70
CA TYR A 412 24.73 -3.32 2.03
C TYR A 412 24.92 -3.70 0.57
N GLU A 413 24.00 -4.51 0.04
CA GLU A 413 23.95 -4.80 -1.38
C GLU A 413 22.92 -3.90 -2.04
N GLU A 414 23.37 -3.07 -2.98
CA GLU A 414 22.61 -1.93 -3.50
C GLU A 414 22.15 -2.11 -4.96
N ASP A 415 22.30 -3.31 -5.52
CA ASP A 415 21.76 -3.58 -6.86
C ASP A 415 20.23 -3.61 -6.88
N ALA A 416 19.64 -3.52 -8.08
CA ALA A 416 18.19 -3.37 -8.23
C ALA A 416 17.39 -4.58 -7.71
N SER A 417 18.02 -5.75 -7.56
CA SER A 417 17.41 -6.94 -6.97
C SER A 417 17.58 -7.02 -5.45
N SER A 418 18.52 -6.26 -4.89
CA SER A 418 18.92 -6.25 -3.47
C SER A 418 18.39 -5.06 -2.68
N ALA A 419 18.18 -3.93 -3.36
CA ALA A 419 17.66 -2.69 -2.78
C ALA A 419 16.61 -2.09 -3.73
N PHE A 420 15.34 -2.17 -3.34
CA PHE A 420 14.23 -1.68 -4.15
C PHE A 420 13.05 -1.28 -3.28
N THR A 421 12.16 -0.46 -3.83
CA THR A 421 10.93 -0.03 -3.18
C THR A 421 9.74 -0.48 -4.01
N PHE A 422 8.71 -1.00 -3.34
CA PHE A 422 7.43 -1.34 -3.94
C PHE A 422 6.30 -0.71 -3.12
N SER A 423 5.10 -0.62 -3.72
CA SER A 423 3.97 0.00 -3.04
C SER A 423 3.10 -1.07 -2.39
N VAL A 424 2.66 -0.78 -1.17
CA VAL A 424 1.64 -1.51 -0.44
C VAL A 424 0.73 -0.44 0.18
N PRO A 425 -0.60 -0.49 -0.01
CA PRO A 425 -1.50 0.47 0.63
C PRO A 425 -1.54 0.22 2.15
N PHE A 426 -1.27 1.23 2.97
CA PHE A 426 -1.49 1.25 4.43
C PHE A 426 -2.59 2.28 4.72
N GLY A 427 -3.57 1.94 5.53
CA GLY A 427 -4.87 2.62 5.62
C GLY A 427 -5.95 1.69 6.18
N ASP A 428 -7.16 2.19 6.44
CA ASP A 428 -8.29 1.66 7.20
C ASP A 428 -8.85 0.26 6.83
N GLY A 429 -8.06 -0.62 6.24
CA GLY A 429 -8.47 -1.98 5.91
C GLY A 429 -9.58 -2.01 4.87
N THR A 430 -9.90 -0.88 4.27
CA THR A 430 -10.83 -0.78 3.18
C THR A 430 -10.10 -1.07 1.89
N ASN A 431 -10.75 -1.89 1.07
CA ASN A 431 -10.39 -2.09 -0.31
C ASN A 431 -10.14 -0.72 -0.94
N ALA A 432 -8.92 -0.44 -1.39
CA ALA A 432 -8.66 0.73 -2.24
C ALA A 432 -9.64 0.77 -3.43
N CYS A 433 -10.18 -0.39 -3.84
CA CYS A 433 -11.24 -0.52 -4.83
C CYS A 433 -12.65 -0.15 -4.34
N ALA A 434 -13.02 -0.48 -3.10
CA ALA A 434 -14.35 -0.19 -2.54
C ALA A 434 -14.52 1.28 -2.18
N ASP A 435 -13.43 1.90 -1.73
CA ASP A 435 -13.42 3.29 -1.30
C ASP A 435 -13.14 4.28 -2.43
N GLN A 436 -12.43 3.86 -3.48
CA GLN A 436 -12.23 4.71 -4.67
C GLN A 436 -13.35 4.56 -5.71
N GLY A 437 -14.12 3.48 -5.69
CA GLY A 437 -15.23 3.29 -6.62
C GLY A 437 -14.79 3.30 -8.09
N SER A 438 -15.56 4.00 -8.92
CA SER A 438 -15.31 4.23 -10.36
C SER A 438 -14.91 5.68 -10.56
N GLU A 439 -13.73 5.94 -11.14
CA GLU A 439 -13.22 7.29 -11.38
C GLU A 439 -12.98 7.54 -12.88
N PRO A 440 -13.15 8.77 -13.40
CA PRO A 440 -12.95 9.05 -14.82
C PRO A 440 -11.55 8.70 -15.32
N TYR A 441 -11.46 8.05 -16.48
CA TYR A 441 -10.16 7.80 -17.09
C TYR A 441 -9.53 9.07 -17.69
N GLY A 442 -8.31 9.39 -17.25
CA GLY A 442 -7.55 10.55 -17.73
C GLY A 442 -7.76 11.80 -16.87
N ASN A 443 -7.99 12.95 -17.49
CA ASN A 443 -8.07 14.25 -16.80
C ASN A 443 -9.52 14.69 -16.49
N GLY A 444 -10.42 13.74 -16.21
CA GLY A 444 -11.81 14.00 -15.84
C GLY A 444 -12.85 13.42 -16.81
N ALA A 445 -14.11 13.79 -16.62
CA ALA A 445 -15.27 13.27 -17.34
C ALA A 445 -15.21 13.50 -18.86
N ILE A 446 -15.68 12.52 -19.62
CA ILE A 446 -15.78 12.58 -21.09
C ILE A 446 -16.84 13.60 -21.48
N GLN A 447 -16.44 14.63 -22.22
CA GLN A 447 -17.31 15.74 -22.59
C GLN A 447 -18.26 15.37 -23.73
N LEU A 448 -19.58 15.52 -23.49
CA LEU A 448 -20.63 15.26 -24.46
C LEU A 448 -21.40 16.56 -24.80
N PRO A 449 -21.79 16.80 -26.07
CA PRO A 449 -21.62 15.92 -27.24
C PRO A 449 -20.16 15.81 -27.68
N GLY A 450 -19.78 14.63 -28.16
CA GLY A 450 -18.40 14.26 -28.42
C GLY A 450 -18.26 12.76 -28.65
N ARG A 451 -17.01 12.30 -28.76
CA ARG A 451 -16.68 10.88 -28.88
C ARG A 451 -16.31 10.32 -27.52
N LEU A 452 -16.94 9.20 -27.18
CA LEU A 452 -16.51 8.29 -26.12
C LEU A 452 -15.79 7.10 -26.77
N GLU A 453 -14.48 7.01 -26.60
CA GLU A 453 -13.70 5.84 -27.00
C GLU A 453 -13.95 4.71 -25.98
N ALA A 454 -14.27 3.50 -26.44
CA ALA A 454 -14.77 2.45 -25.56
C ALA A 454 -13.71 1.94 -24.59
N GLU A 455 -12.42 2.02 -24.95
CA GLU A 455 -11.28 1.66 -24.12
C GLU A 455 -10.93 2.72 -23.05
N TYR A 456 -11.58 3.89 -23.07
CA TYR A 456 -11.41 4.99 -22.12
C TYR A 456 -12.45 4.92 -20.99
N TYR A 457 -12.82 3.71 -20.60
CA TYR A 457 -13.66 3.45 -19.44
C TYR A 457 -12.95 3.79 -18.14
N ASP A 458 -13.73 4.01 -17.10
CA ASP A 458 -13.29 4.50 -15.79
C ASP A 458 -12.16 3.66 -15.18
N VAL A 459 -11.30 4.31 -14.39
CA VAL A 459 -10.29 3.63 -13.58
C VAL A 459 -10.92 3.11 -12.30
N GLY A 460 -10.61 1.86 -11.97
CA GLY A 460 -11.10 1.18 -10.79
C GLY A 460 -10.96 -0.33 -10.97
N CYS A 461 -11.49 -1.09 -10.02
CA CYS A 461 -11.33 -2.54 -10.01
C CYS A 461 -12.55 -3.26 -10.59
N ASN A 462 -12.36 -4.54 -10.92
CA ASN A 462 -13.46 -5.42 -11.28
C ASN A 462 -14.51 -5.46 -10.13
N GLY A 463 -15.78 -5.33 -10.48
CA GLY A 463 -16.92 -5.16 -9.57
C GLY A 463 -17.26 -3.70 -9.24
N TYR A 464 -16.41 -2.72 -9.59
CA TYR A 464 -16.60 -1.29 -9.27
C TYR A 464 -16.62 -0.39 -10.50
N ALA A 465 -15.55 -0.38 -11.30
CA ALA A 465 -15.49 0.40 -12.55
C ALA A 465 -15.92 -0.41 -13.79
N TYR A 466 -15.77 -1.73 -13.73
CA TYR A 466 -16.22 -2.67 -14.74
C TYR A 466 -16.50 -4.02 -14.07
N SER A 467 -17.17 -4.93 -14.76
CA SER A 467 -17.27 -6.35 -14.40
C SER A 467 -16.84 -7.20 -15.56
N ASP A 468 -15.77 -7.96 -15.34
CA ASP A 468 -15.28 -8.97 -16.28
C ASP A 468 -15.39 -10.36 -15.65
N LEU A 469 -15.85 -11.36 -16.40
CA LEU A 469 -16.00 -12.73 -15.88
C LEU A 469 -14.67 -13.48 -15.83
N ASP A 470 -13.64 -13.00 -16.53
CA ASP A 470 -12.27 -13.41 -16.27
C ASP A 470 -11.34 -12.20 -16.12
N ASN A 471 -10.38 -12.29 -15.21
CA ASN A 471 -9.52 -11.15 -14.87
C ASN A 471 -8.34 -11.04 -15.86
N ILE A 472 -8.52 -11.41 -17.12
CA ILE A 472 -7.47 -11.47 -18.13
C ILE A 472 -7.90 -10.65 -19.34
N ASN A 473 -7.15 -9.59 -19.67
CA ASN A 473 -7.27 -8.94 -20.97
C ASN A 473 -6.67 -9.84 -22.08
N GLU A 474 -7.52 -10.66 -22.71
CA GLU A 474 -7.26 -11.57 -23.83
C GLU A 474 -6.70 -10.83 -25.05
N GLY A 475 -7.08 -9.57 -25.25
CA GLY A 475 -6.51 -8.72 -26.30
C GLY A 475 -5.10 -8.23 -25.98
N GLY A 476 -4.78 -8.05 -24.70
CA GLY A 476 -3.47 -7.67 -24.17
C GLY A 476 -2.97 -6.30 -24.63
N GLN A 477 -3.87 -5.38 -25.00
CA GLN A 477 -3.53 -4.04 -25.47
C GLN A 477 -4.09 -2.94 -24.56
N PHE A 478 -3.49 -1.74 -24.67
CA PHE A 478 -3.86 -0.47 -24.02
C PHE A 478 -3.85 -0.45 -22.49
N ARG A 479 -4.49 -1.41 -21.83
CA ARG A 479 -4.66 -1.51 -20.38
C ARG A 479 -4.19 -2.86 -19.85
N ASN A 480 -3.95 -2.91 -18.53
CA ASN A 480 -3.43 -4.07 -17.82
C ASN A 480 -4.42 -4.63 -16.78
N ASP A 481 -5.66 -4.17 -16.83
CA ASP A 481 -6.81 -4.60 -16.03
C ASP A 481 -7.62 -5.68 -16.80
N GLY A 482 -8.78 -6.09 -16.27
CA GLY A 482 -9.53 -7.25 -16.76
C GLY A 482 -10.14 -7.07 -18.14
N VAL A 483 -10.63 -5.87 -18.48
CA VAL A 483 -11.37 -5.65 -19.74
C VAL A 483 -10.50 -5.97 -20.96
N ASP A 484 -11.06 -6.81 -21.81
CA ASP A 484 -10.48 -7.26 -23.07
C ASP A 484 -10.37 -6.13 -24.11
N VAL A 485 -9.14 -5.66 -24.34
CA VAL A 485 -8.84 -4.58 -25.28
C VAL A 485 -7.84 -5.05 -26.35
N GLU A 486 -8.22 -4.90 -27.62
CA GLU A 486 -7.37 -5.21 -28.78
C GLU A 486 -7.17 -4.00 -29.70
N ILE A 487 -6.27 -4.15 -30.69
CA ILE A 487 -6.11 -3.16 -31.74
C ILE A 487 -7.34 -3.18 -32.65
N ALA A 488 -7.97 -2.02 -32.84
CA ALA A 488 -9.06 -1.86 -33.79
C ALA A 488 -8.52 -1.68 -35.22
N TYR A 489 -8.90 -2.59 -36.11
CA TYR A 489 -8.65 -2.48 -37.55
C TYR A 489 -9.84 -1.80 -38.26
N ASP A 490 -10.15 -0.58 -37.84
CA ASP A 490 -11.18 0.28 -38.43
C ASP A 490 -10.56 1.41 -39.29
N ASP A 491 -11.41 2.19 -39.97
CA ASP A 491 -11.02 3.41 -40.71
C ASP A 491 -10.35 4.45 -39.80
N VAL A 492 -10.67 4.43 -38.50
CA VAL A 492 -9.98 5.16 -37.44
C VAL A 492 -9.10 4.17 -36.67
N GLN A 493 -7.78 4.36 -36.74
CA GLN A 493 -6.84 3.51 -35.99
C GLN A 493 -6.92 3.86 -34.50
N GLY A 494 -7.04 2.82 -33.66
CA GLY A 494 -7.20 2.94 -32.21
C GLY A 494 -7.30 1.55 -31.58
N TYR A 495 -8.03 1.45 -30.49
CA TYR A 495 -8.33 0.18 -29.83
C TYR A 495 -9.84 -0.04 -29.79
N ASN A 496 -10.26 -1.26 -29.48
CA ASN A 496 -11.64 -1.56 -29.19
C ASN A 496 -11.72 -2.49 -27.97
N ILE A 497 -12.84 -2.45 -27.27
CA ILE A 497 -13.20 -3.53 -26.34
C ILE A 497 -13.78 -4.70 -27.15
N GLY A 498 -13.53 -5.92 -26.71
CA GLY A 498 -13.96 -7.15 -27.36
C GLY A 498 -14.13 -8.28 -26.36
N TRP A 499 -14.33 -9.52 -26.84
CA TRP A 499 -14.52 -10.74 -26.00
C TRP A 499 -15.61 -10.64 -24.92
N LEU A 500 -16.44 -9.59 -25.00
CA LEU A 500 -17.54 -9.26 -24.12
C LEU A 500 -18.51 -10.44 -23.98
N ARG A 501 -18.86 -10.77 -22.74
CA ARG A 501 -19.74 -11.90 -22.37
C ARG A 501 -21.00 -11.46 -21.64
N ASP A 502 -21.99 -12.33 -21.70
CA ASP A 502 -23.27 -12.16 -21.02
C ASP A 502 -23.10 -11.87 -19.52
N GLY A 503 -23.62 -10.74 -19.07
CA GLY A 503 -23.60 -10.31 -17.67
C GLY A 503 -22.45 -9.37 -17.30
N GLU A 504 -21.51 -9.11 -18.20
CA GLU A 504 -20.45 -8.12 -18.01
C GLU A 504 -20.99 -6.68 -18.13
N TRP A 505 -20.25 -5.73 -17.57
CA TRP A 505 -20.58 -4.31 -17.68
C TRP A 505 -19.35 -3.41 -17.53
N ILE A 506 -19.41 -2.19 -18.06
CA ILE A 506 -18.30 -1.23 -18.07
C ILE A 506 -18.84 0.19 -17.81
N ASN A 507 -18.24 0.92 -16.87
CA ASN A 507 -18.62 2.30 -16.52
C ASN A 507 -17.77 3.36 -17.23
N TYR A 508 -18.41 4.49 -17.50
CA TYR A 508 -17.80 5.71 -18.03
C TYR A 508 -18.37 6.91 -17.28
N THR A 509 -17.50 7.79 -16.80
CA THR A 509 -17.92 9.09 -16.29
C THR A 509 -17.99 10.10 -17.43
N ILE A 510 -19.18 10.64 -17.68
CA ILE A 510 -19.46 11.60 -18.76
C ILE A 510 -19.92 12.95 -18.21
N GLU A 511 -19.66 14.04 -18.92
CA GLU A 511 -20.20 15.36 -18.62
C GLU A 511 -21.00 15.86 -19.82
N VAL A 512 -22.31 15.97 -19.64
CA VAL A 512 -23.27 16.40 -20.66
C VAL A 512 -23.42 17.91 -20.59
N ALA A 513 -23.09 18.59 -21.69
CA ALA A 513 -23.06 20.04 -21.75
C ALA A 513 -24.45 20.71 -21.79
N GLU A 514 -25.51 20.02 -22.22
CA GLU A 514 -26.86 20.60 -22.33
C GLU A 514 -27.95 19.54 -22.19
N SER A 515 -29.04 19.86 -21.48
CA SER A 515 -30.18 18.94 -21.36
C SER A 515 -30.97 18.89 -22.67
N ARG A 516 -30.85 17.80 -23.44
CA ARG A 516 -31.57 17.62 -24.71
C ARG A 516 -31.56 16.16 -25.18
N SER A 517 -32.28 15.91 -26.28
CA SER A 517 -32.15 14.67 -27.03
C SER A 517 -30.90 14.70 -27.92
N TYR A 518 -30.15 13.61 -27.86
CA TYR A 518 -28.96 13.30 -28.63
C TYR A 518 -29.20 12.09 -29.54
N ALA A 519 -28.42 11.96 -30.60
CA ALA A 519 -28.27 10.71 -31.31
C ALA A 519 -26.97 10.03 -30.88
N LEU A 520 -27.00 8.72 -30.64
CA LEU A 520 -25.82 7.92 -30.33
C LEU A 520 -25.47 7.08 -31.54
N ASP A 521 -24.28 7.29 -32.11
CA ASP A 521 -23.73 6.51 -33.20
C ASP A 521 -22.66 5.53 -32.63
N LEU A 522 -23.01 4.25 -32.55
CA LEU A 522 -22.18 3.20 -31.97
C LEU A 522 -21.40 2.46 -33.07
N ARG A 523 -20.07 2.48 -32.98
CA ARG A 523 -19.19 1.82 -33.94
C ARG A 523 -18.88 0.40 -33.48
N VAL A 524 -19.55 -0.58 -34.09
CA VAL A 524 -19.57 -1.98 -33.63
C VAL A 524 -19.15 -2.95 -34.72
N ALA A 525 -18.63 -4.11 -34.31
CA ALA A 525 -18.37 -5.26 -35.18
C ALA A 525 -18.80 -6.55 -34.46
N SER A 526 -19.36 -7.52 -35.16
CA SER A 526 -19.78 -8.79 -34.57
C SER A 526 -19.65 -9.92 -35.58
N ALA A 527 -18.98 -11.00 -35.18
CA ALA A 527 -19.04 -12.29 -35.87
C ALA A 527 -20.06 -13.25 -35.24
N GLY A 528 -20.58 -12.91 -34.05
CA GLY A 528 -21.63 -13.64 -33.34
C GLY A 528 -23.00 -13.53 -34.01
N ASN A 529 -23.99 -14.22 -33.45
CA ASN A 529 -25.39 -14.14 -33.90
C ASN A 529 -26.28 -13.64 -32.75
N GLY A 530 -26.71 -12.39 -32.83
CA GLY A 530 -27.77 -11.88 -31.95
C GLY A 530 -27.30 -11.17 -30.69
N SER A 531 -26.13 -10.53 -30.72
CA SER A 531 -25.59 -9.74 -29.62
C SER A 531 -26.51 -8.59 -29.19
N ILE A 532 -26.58 -8.35 -27.88
CA ILE A 532 -27.44 -7.33 -27.27
C ILE A 532 -26.64 -6.61 -26.18
N MET A 533 -26.64 -5.28 -26.25
CA MET A 533 -26.15 -4.43 -25.17
C MET A 533 -27.25 -3.51 -24.66
N ARG A 534 -27.08 -2.97 -23.46
CA ARG A 534 -27.90 -1.91 -22.91
C ARG A 534 -27.01 -0.77 -22.45
N LEU A 535 -27.49 0.46 -22.58
CA LEU A 535 -26.86 1.63 -21.99
C LEU A 535 -27.76 2.16 -20.88
N THR A 536 -27.18 2.43 -19.71
CA THR A 536 -27.88 3.07 -18.61
C THR A 536 -27.17 4.35 -18.21
N ILE A 537 -27.92 5.34 -17.74
CA ILE A 537 -27.40 6.57 -17.12
C ILE A 537 -27.87 6.62 -15.68
N ASP A 538 -26.92 6.73 -14.74
CA ASP A 538 -27.21 6.73 -13.30
C ASP A 538 -28.16 5.57 -12.90
N GLY A 539 -27.90 4.38 -13.44
CA GLY A 539 -28.70 3.16 -13.24
C GLY A 539 -30.06 3.12 -13.94
N THR A 540 -30.40 4.12 -14.76
CA THR A 540 -31.64 4.18 -15.54
C THR A 540 -31.41 3.83 -17.01
N ASP A 541 -32.14 2.86 -17.54
CA ASP A 541 -32.07 2.47 -18.95
C ASP A 541 -32.37 3.64 -19.91
N LEU A 542 -31.45 3.89 -20.84
CA LEU A 542 -31.50 4.99 -21.79
C LEU A 542 -32.33 4.68 -23.04
N ALA A 543 -32.26 3.45 -23.55
CA ALA A 543 -32.71 3.13 -24.90
C ALA A 543 -33.38 1.75 -25.03
N GLY A 544 -33.45 0.95 -23.96
CA GLY A 544 -33.81 -0.45 -24.04
C GLY A 544 -32.66 -1.30 -24.61
N PRO A 545 -32.92 -2.59 -24.88
CA PRO A 545 -31.95 -3.48 -25.49
C PRO A 545 -31.60 -3.03 -26.91
N ILE A 546 -30.32 -2.86 -27.18
CA ILE A 546 -29.76 -2.46 -28.47
C ILE A 546 -29.19 -3.72 -29.14
N ALA A 547 -29.89 -4.21 -30.16
CA ALA A 547 -29.47 -5.38 -30.93
C ALA A 547 -28.37 -5.02 -31.94
N ILE A 548 -27.32 -5.83 -31.98
CA ILE A 548 -26.22 -5.71 -32.93
C ILE A 548 -26.30 -6.87 -33.93
N ASP A 549 -26.62 -6.54 -35.18
CA ASP A 549 -26.66 -7.53 -36.26
C ASP A 549 -25.23 -8.00 -36.62
N PRO A 550 -25.06 -9.26 -37.06
CA PRO A 550 -23.75 -9.77 -37.48
C PRO A 550 -23.17 -8.95 -38.63
N THR A 551 -21.94 -8.47 -38.46
CA THR A 551 -21.21 -7.68 -39.46
C THR A 551 -20.26 -8.53 -40.30
N GLY A 552 -20.04 -9.79 -39.89
CA GLY A 552 -19.37 -10.84 -40.66
C GLY A 552 -18.01 -11.24 -40.10
N THR A 553 -17.25 -10.32 -39.48
CA THR A 553 -16.02 -10.63 -38.74
C THR A 553 -15.90 -9.69 -37.54
N TRP A 554 -15.05 -10.05 -36.57
CA TRP A 554 -14.73 -9.24 -35.38
C TRP A 554 -14.17 -7.84 -35.69
N GLN A 555 -13.71 -7.62 -36.91
CA GLN A 555 -13.09 -6.36 -37.34
C GLN A 555 -13.77 -5.81 -38.60
N SER A 556 -15.01 -6.24 -38.89
CA SER A 556 -15.86 -5.66 -39.94
C SER A 556 -16.82 -4.67 -39.31
N TRP A 557 -16.49 -3.39 -39.39
CA TRP A 557 -17.14 -2.35 -38.59
C TRP A 557 -18.35 -1.71 -39.29
N THR A 558 -19.47 -1.59 -38.57
CA THR A 558 -20.66 -0.82 -38.96
C THR A 558 -21.00 0.23 -37.89
N THR A 559 -21.80 1.22 -38.25
CA THR A 559 -22.32 2.20 -37.29
C THR A 559 -23.81 1.95 -37.08
N LEU A 560 -24.19 1.74 -35.83
CA LEU A 560 -25.58 1.61 -35.39
C LEU A 560 -26.01 2.93 -34.74
N THR A 561 -27.12 3.50 -35.18
CA THR A 561 -27.64 4.76 -34.63
C THR A 561 -28.82 4.48 -33.70
N VAL A 562 -28.73 4.93 -32.45
CA VAL A 562 -29.84 5.02 -31.51
C VAL A 562 -30.35 6.47 -31.50
N PRO A 563 -31.51 6.74 -32.11
CA PRO A 563 -32.03 8.10 -32.19
C PRO A 563 -32.71 8.54 -30.88
N GLU A 564 -32.65 9.84 -30.60
CA GLU A 564 -33.49 10.52 -29.60
C GLU A 564 -33.29 10.08 -28.13
N VAL A 565 -32.04 9.90 -27.69
CA VAL A 565 -31.71 9.64 -26.28
C VAL A 565 -31.68 10.96 -25.52
N PHE A 566 -32.57 11.15 -24.54
CA PHE A 566 -32.61 12.36 -23.72
C PHE A 566 -31.59 12.26 -22.58
N LEU A 567 -30.64 13.19 -22.54
CA LEU A 567 -29.66 13.32 -21.46
C LEU A 567 -29.86 14.66 -20.75
N ASN A 568 -29.71 14.67 -19.43
CA ASN A 568 -29.70 15.90 -18.66
C ASN A 568 -28.29 16.51 -18.67
N GLU A 569 -28.20 17.82 -18.51
CA GLU A 569 -26.94 18.53 -18.31
C GLU A 569 -26.34 18.15 -16.95
N GLY A 570 -25.03 17.90 -16.93
CA GLY A 570 -24.31 17.53 -15.71
C GLY A 570 -23.34 16.37 -15.89
N VAL A 571 -22.69 15.99 -14.79
CA VAL A 571 -21.82 14.80 -14.73
C VAL A 571 -22.68 13.59 -14.41
N HIS A 572 -22.49 12.50 -15.14
CA HIS A 572 -23.28 11.28 -15.03
C HIS A 572 -22.41 10.03 -15.16
N GLU A 573 -22.86 8.92 -14.57
CA GLU A 573 -22.33 7.59 -14.87
C GLU A 573 -23.09 6.99 -16.06
N LEU A 574 -22.38 6.74 -17.16
CA LEU A 574 -22.87 5.96 -18.29
C LEU A 574 -22.34 4.53 -18.15
N ARG A 575 -23.23 3.55 -18.07
CA ARG A 575 -22.87 2.13 -18.02
C ARG A 575 -23.26 1.40 -19.29
N LEU A 576 -22.30 0.68 -19.87
CA LEU A 576 -22.52 -0.34 -20.89
C LEU A 576 -22.76 -1.68 -20.19
N GLU A 577 -23.93 -2.29 -20.41
CA GLU A 577 -24.27 -3.64 -19.95
C GLU A 577 -24.33 -4.60 -21.13
N ILE A 578 -23.80 -5.80 -20.95
CA ILE A 578 -23.72 -6.83 -21.98
C ILE A 578 -24.78 -7.89 -21.67
N ASP A 579 -25.94 -7.80 -22.33
CA ASP A 579 -27.03 -8.76 -22.15
C ASP A 579 -26.76 -10.07 -22.91
N ASP A 580 -26.17 -9.98 -24.10
CA ASP A 580 -25.74 -11.08 -24.97
C ASP A 580 -24.46 -10.64 -25.71
N GLY A 581 -23.35 -11.32 -25.42
CA GLY A 581 -21.99 -10.94 -25.81
C GLY A 581 -21.66 -11.13 -27.29
N ASP A 582 -20.41 -11.50 -27.60
CA ASP A 582 -19.92 -11.76 -28.96
C ASP A 582 -20.00 -10.55 -29.92
N PHE A 583 -19.56 -9.37 -29.45
CA PHE A 583 -19.32 -8.20 -30.29
C PHE A 583 -18.13 -7.37 -29.79
N ASN A 584 -17.62 -6.52 -30.68
CA ASN A 584 -16.61 -5.51 -30.39
C ASN A 584 -17.24 -4.11 -30.49
N LEU A 585 -16.83 -3.21 -29.59
CA LEU A 585 -17.22 -1.81 -29.60
C LEU A 585 -15.95 -0.94 -29.66
N ASN A 586 -15.89 -0.06 -30.65
CA ASN A 586 -14.77 0.89 -30.83
C ASN A 586 -15.08 2.20 -30.10
N TYR A 587 -16.17 2.88 -30.47
CA TYR A 587 -16.57 4.15 -29.85
C TYR A 587 -18.07 4.41 -29.95
N ILE A 588 -18.52 5.40 -29.19
CA ILE A 588 -19.85 6.00 -29.25
C ILE A 588 -19.69 7.49 -29.55
N ASP A 589 -20.22 7.94 -30.70
CA ASP A 589 -20.31 9.37 -31.03
C ASP A 589 -21.68 9.90 -30.59
N VAL A 590 -21.68 10.93 -29.74
CA VAL A 590 -22.89 11.59 -29.20
C VAL A 590 -23.10 12.94 -29.88
N GLN A 591 -24.24 13.12 -30.56
CA GLN A 591 -24.51 14.27 -31.47
C GLN A 591 -25.74 15.12 -31.11
#